data_AF-A0A966RQT5-F1
#
_entry.id   AF-A0A966RQT5-F1
#
_cell.length_a   1.000
_cell.length_b   1.000
_cell.length_c   1.000
_cell.angle_alpha   90.00
_cell.angle_beta   90.00
_cell.angle_gamma   90.00
#
_symmetry.space_group_name_H-M   'P 1'
#
loop_
_entity.id
_entity.type
_entity.pdbx_description
1 polymer ?
#
loop_
_entity_poly.entity_id
_entity_poly.type
_entity_poly.pdbx_seq_one_letter_code
_entity_poly.pdbx_strand_id
1 'polypeptide(L)' 'GLRTAVADGISGLLVDGHDPRAWSATISRLLLEPEKRLLLSMGAIEHASHFGWDSTARGTLDVYDQVLSRGLRRSRALA' A
#
# COMPACT_ATOMS: atom_id res chain seq x y z
N GLY A 1 -8.38 2.92 -1.23
CA GLY A 1 -7.66 3.06 0.05
C GLY A 1 -7.35 1.69 0.64
N LEU A 2 -8.28 1.11 1.40
CA LEU A 2 -8.04 -0.13 2.13
C LEU A 2 -7.69 -1.33 1.23
N ARG A 3 -8.36 -1.47 0.08
CA ARG A 3 -8.05 -2.50 -0.94
C ARG A 3 -6.64 -2.38 -1.57
N THR A 4 -5.98 -1.23 -1.40
CA THR A 4 -4.59 -1.02 -1.83
C THR A 4 -3.63 -1.32 -0.68
N ALA A 5 -4.00 -0.87 0.53
CA ALA A 5 -3.20 -1.07 1.73
C ALA A 5 -3.22 -2.53 2.23
N VAL A 6 -4.23 -3.31 1.88
CA VAL A 6 -4.39 -4.71 2.30
C VAL A 6 -4.52 -5.60 1.07
N ALA A 7 -3.62 -6.58 0.95
CA ALA A 7 -3.78 -7.73 0.08
C ALA A 7 -4.66 -8.77 0.80
N ASP A 8 -5.93 -8.86 0.40
CA ASP A 8 -6.92 -9.73 1.06
C ASP A 8 -6.48 -11.21 1.07
N GLY A 9 -6.63 -11.86 2.22
CA GLY A 9 -6.19 -13.23 2.48
C GLY A 9 -4.68 -13.42 2.65
N ILE A 10 -3.87 -12.40 2.36
CA ILE A 10 -2.40 -12.46 2.40
C ILE A 10 -1.85 -11.57 3.51
N SER A 11 -2.16 -10.28 3.48
CA SER A 11 -1.66 -9.27 4.41
C SER A 11 -2.70 -8.87 5.46
N GLY A 12 -3.91 -9.44 5.37
CA GLY A 12 -5.07 -9.13 6.20
C GLY A 12 -6.33 -9.72 5.59
N LEU A 13 -7.49 -9.38 6.17
CA LEU A 13 -8.79 -9.75 5.62
C LEU A 13 -9.62 -8.49 5.38
N LEU A 14 -10.28 -8.43 4.24
CA LEU A 14 -11.28 -7.42 3.94
C LEU A 14 -12.66 -7.97 4.23
N VAL A 15 -13.41 -7.26 5.08
CA VAL A 15 -14.80 -7.57 5.37
C VAL A 15 -15.68 -6.64 4.53
N ASP A 16 -16.59 -7.24 3.76
CA ASP A 16 -17.49 -6.45 2.93
C ASP A 16 -18.56 -5.76 3.78
N GLY A 17 -18.72 -4.45 3.54
CA GLY A 17 -19.71 -3.63 4.21
C GLY A 17 -19.43 -3.39 5.70
N HIS A 18 -20.51 -3.06 6.43
CA HIS A 18 -20.44 -2.60 7.81
C HIS A 18 -21.34 -3.42 8.74
N ASP A 19 -21.75 -4.62 8.32
CA ASP A 19 -22.57 -5.49 9.17
C ASP A 19 -21.76 -5.94 10.40
N PRO A 20 -22.17 -5.56 11.63
CA PRO A 20 -21.47 -5.95 12.85
C PRO A 20 -21.33 -7.47 13.01
N ARG A 21 -22.25 -8.26 12.45
CA ARG A 21 -22.19 -9.73 12.51
C ARG A 21 -21.07 -10.29 11.65
N ALA A 22 -20.89 -9.78 10.43
CA ALA A 22 -19.80 -10.16 9.54
C ALA A 22 -18.43 -9.82 10.16
N TRP A 23 -18.32 -8.63 10.78
CA TRP A 23 -17.13 -8.21 11.51
C TRP A 23 -16.83 -9.11 12.71
N SER A 24 -17.83 -9.37 13.57
CA SER A 24 -17.70 -10.23 14.74
C SER A 24 -17.27 -11.66 14.36
N ALA A 25 -17.87 -12.23 13.32
CA ALA A 25 -17.50 -13.56 12.83
C ALA A 25 -16.04 -13.62 12.35
N THR A 26 -15.59 -12.60 11.61
CA THR A 26 -14.23 -12.52 11.07
C THR A 26 -13.19 -12.40 12.18
N ILE A 27 -13.42 -11.51 13.14
CA ILE A 27 -12.54 -11.32 14.30
C ILE A 27 -12.50 -12.61 15.14
N SER A 28 -13.66 -13.19 15.45
CA SER A 28 -13.73 -14.43 16.23
C SER A 28 -12.95 -15.56 15.58
N ARG A 29 -13.06 -15.71 14.25
CA ARG A 29 -12.31 -16.69 13.48
C ARG A 29 -10.80 -16.48 13.58
N LEU A 30 -10.32 -15.24 13.46
CA LEU A 30 -8.90 -14.92 13.60
C LEU A 30 -8.36 -15.18 15.02
N LEU A 31 -9.20 -15.00 16.04
CA LEU A 31 -8.84 -15.33 17.42
C LEU A 31 -8.71 -16.83 17.64
N LEU A 32 -9.55 -17.63 16.99
CA LEU A 32 -9.57 -19.09 17.09
C LEU A 32 -8.54 -19.79 16.18
N GLU A 33 -8.05 -19.14 15.13
CA GLU A 33 -7.08 -19.69 14.17
C GLU A 33 -5.70 -18.97 14.28
N PRO A 34 -4.89 -19.24 15.31
CA PRO A 34 -3.62 -18.53 15.53
C PRO A 34 -2.60 -18.72 14.40
N GLU A 35 -2.55 -19.91 13.77
CA GLU A 35 -1.67 -20.18 12.63
C GLU A 35 -1.99 -19.28 11.43
N LYS A 36 -3.28 -19.15 11.11
CA LYS A 36 -3.74 -18.24 10.05
C LYS A 36 -3.36 -16.80 10.37
N ARG A 37 -3.49 -16.38 11.63
CA ARG A 37 -3.10 -15.03 12.07
C ARG A 37 -1.60 -14.78 11.87
N LEU A 38 -0.76 -15.77 12.15
CA LEU A 38 0.69 -15.68 11.91
C LEU A 38 1.01 -15.53 10.43
N LEU A 39 0.37 -16.34 9.56
CA LEU A 39 0.54 -16.22 8.10
C LEU A 39 0.15 -14.83 7.60
N LEU A 40 -0.99 -14.31 8.06
CA LEU A 40 -1.43 -12.95 7.72
C LEU A 40 -0.45 -11.88 8.22
N SER A 41 0.12 -12.06 9.42
CA SER A 41 1.12 -11.14 9.97
C SER A 41 2.40 -11.11 9.14
N MET A 42 2.86 -12.28 8.67
CA MET A 42 4.04 -12.36 7.80
C MET A 42 3.76 -11.68 6.45
N GLY A 43 2.61 -11.98 5.84
CA GLY A 43 2.19 -11.31 4.61
C GLY A 43 1.99 -9.81 4.78
N ALA A 44 1.58 -9.35 5.97
CA ALA A 44 1.46 -7.93 6.30
C ALA A 44 2.82 -7.21 6.31
N ILE A 45 3.84 -7.81 6.91
CA ILE A 45 5.21 -7.27 6.92
C ILE A 45 5.74 -7.16 5.49
N GLU A 46 5.60 -8.22 4.70
CA GLU A 46 6.05 -8.25 3.31
C GLU A 46 5.32 -7.22 2.44
N HIS A 47 3.99 -7.15 2.53
CA HIS A 47 3.18 -6.19 1.79
C HIS A 47 3.55 -4.75 2.16
N ALA A 48 3.73 -4.46 3.46
CA ALA A 48 4.12 -3.14 3.94
C ALA A 48 5.51 -2.72 3.46
N SER A 49 6.44 -3.66 3.26
CA SER A 49 7.80 -3.34 2.79
C SER A 49 7.84 -2.65 1.41
N HIS A 50 6.83 -2.91 0.58
CA HIS A 50 6.67 -2.27 -0.72
C HIS A 50 6.14 -0.83 -0.63
N PHE A 51 5.59 -0.43 0.52
CA PHE A 51 5.12 0.93 0.77
C PHE A 51 6.16 1.69 1.60
N GLY A 52 7.10 2.33 0.90
CA GLY A 52 8.13 3.17 1.51
C GLY A 52 7.98 4.64 1.13
N TRP A 53 8.10 5.53 2.11
CA TRP A 53 8.22 6.97 1.85
C TRP A 53 9.45 7.31 1.02
N ASP A 54 10.55 6.54 1.15
CA ASP A 54 11.75 6.71 0.34
C ASP A 54 11.50 6.55 -1.16
N SER A 55 10.74 5.52 -1.55
CA SER A 55 10.38 5.26 -2.94
C SER A 55 9.48 6.38 -3.49
N THR A 56 8.47 6.77 -2.70
CA THR A 56 7.56 7.88 -3.04
C THR A 56 8.32 9.20 -3.22
N ALA A 57 9.26 9.51 -2.31
CA ALA A 57 10.08 10.70 -2.37
C ALA A 57 10.99 10.71 -3.61
N ARG A 58 11.67 9.59 -3.91
CA ARG A 58 12.49 9.45 -5.13
C ARG A 58 11.66 9.64 -6.39
N GLY A 59 10.51 8.97 -6.51
CA GLY A 59 9.63 9.14 -7.66
C GLY A 59 9.12 10.58 -7.82
N THR A 60 8.92 11.30 -6.71
CA THR A 60 8.55 12.71 -6.74
C THR A 60 9.70 13.59 -7.26
N LEU A 61 10.93 13.33 -6.79
CA LEU A 61 12.13 14.04 -7.27
C LEU A 61 12.39 13.77 -8.75
N ASP A 62 12.24 12.54 -9.22
CA ASP A 62 12.42 12.17 -10.62
C ASP A 62 11.48 12.98 -11.54
N VAL A 63 10.23 13.18 -11.11
CA VAL A 63 9.27 14.01 -11.84
C VAL A 63 9.71 15.48 -11.87
N TYR A 64 10.21 16.02 -10.75
CA TYR A 64 10.75 17.37 -10.72
C TYR A 64 11.94 17.54 -11.65
N ASP A 65 12.90 16.60 -11.65
CA ASP A 65 14.05 16.63 -12.56
C ASP A 65 13.62 16.57 -14.03
N GLN A 66 12.62 15.75 -14.35
CA GLN A 66 12.06 15.68 -15.71
C GLN A 66 11.43 17.01 -16.13
N VAL A 67 10.65 17.66 -15.26
CA VAL A 67 9.98 18.93 -15.56
C VAL A 67 11.01 20.06 -15.71
N LEU A 68 11.95 20.17 -14.76
CA LEU A 68 13.00 21.19 -14.79
C LEU A 68 13.90 21.04 -16.01
N SER A 69 14.32 19.81 -16.35
CA SER A 69 15.16 19.56 -17.53
C SER A 69 14.43 19.89 -18.85
N ARG A 70 13.11 19.67 -18.93
CA ARG A 70 12.30 20.09 -20.09
C ARG A 70 12.21 21.61 -20.20
N GLY A 71 12.02 22.30 -19.07
CA GLY A 71 12.01 23.77 -19.02
C GLY A 71 13.33 24.38 -19.49
N LEU A 72 14.45 23.87 -18.97
CA LEU A 72 15.79 24.30 -19.36
C LEU A 72 16.08 24.12 -20.85
N ARG A 73 15.69 22.97 -21.44
CA ARG A 73 15.84 22.72 -22.89
C ARG A 73 15.01 23.71 -23.73
N ARG A 74 13.80 24.04 -23.29
CA ARG A 74 12.92 24.97 -23.99
C ARG A 74 13.45 26.41 -23.95
N SER A 75 13.98 26.86 -22.81
CA SER A 75 14.61 28.18 -22.70
C SER A 75 15.87 28.32 -23.56
N ARG A 76 16.66 27.25 -23.68
CA ARG A 76 17.87 27.21 -24.52
C ARG A 76 17.61 27.19 -26.02
N ALA A 77 16.44 26.71 -26.45
CA ALA A 77 16.03 26.70 -27.86
C ALA A 77 15.41 28.03 -28.32
N LEU A 78 15.08 28.92 -27.38
CA LEU A 78 14.49 30.24 -27.64
C LEU A 78 15.51 31.39 -27.51
N ALA A 79 16.76 31.08 -27.16
CA ALA A 79 17.89 31.99 -27.07
C ALA A 79 18.88 31.71 -28.20
#